data_AF-S0F9Y1-F1
#
_entry.id   AF-S0F9Y1-F1
#
_cell.length_a   1.000
_cell.length_b   1.000
_cell.length_c   1.000
_cell.angle_alpha   90.00
_cell.angle_beta   90.00
_cell.angle_gamma   90.00
#
_symmetry.space_group_name_H-M   'P 1'
#
loop_
_entity.id
_entity.type
_entity.pdbx_description
1 polymer ?
#
loop_
_entity_poly.entity_id
_entity_poly.type
_entity_poly.pdbx_seq_one_letter_code
_entity_poly.pdbx_strand_id
1 'polypeptide(L)'
;NCSDDSFDWTEGWNGKAQFLVAYQENAETLGYDCDCLMECDNNGNNFGATPVAHPVIANATLVGNGGSKQGVRLRAGTQVELYNAIITGKGQPLTVETVETENALKDGTSKLEYVVISDLLNSKENIYTNDLFAAGNGNATQHTANLSDLYVGTEEGGKDLSTDEFFTATNYKGAVQADDNWTAGWTL
;
A
#
# COMPACT_ATOMS: atom_id res chain seq x y z
N ASN A 1 8.73 9.10 -13.01
CA ASN A 1 7.72 9.33 -14.05
C ASN A 1 7.14 7.97 -14.47
N CYS A 2 6.00 7.58 -13.89
CA CYS A 2 5.24 6.39 -14.28
C CYS A 2 3.86 6.86 -14.71
N SER A 3 3.46 6.58 -15.96
CA SER A 3 2.18 6.99 -16.55
C SER A 3 0.99 6.10 -16.18
N ASP A 4 1.28 4.98 -15.51
CA ASP A 4 0.32 3.93 -15.14
C ASP A 4 0.41 3.68 -13.62
N ASP A 5 0.33 2.44 -13.16
CA ASP A 5 0.58 2.06 -11.77
C ASP A 5 2.07 2.04 -11.41
N SER A 6 2.43 2.41 -10.18
CA SER A 6 3.85 2.37 -9.75
C SER A 6 4.32 0.95 -9.41
N PHE A 7 3.43 0.16 -8.81
CA PHE A 7 3.57 -1.29 -8.67
C PHE A 7 2.28 -1.96 -9.13
N ASP A 8 2.41 -3.11 -9.77
CA ASP A 8 1.28 -3.93 -10.19
C ASP A 8 1.55 -5.39 -9.84
N TRP A 9 0.51 -6.11 -9.43
CA TRP A 9 0.55 -7.56 -9.49
C TRP A 9 -0.79 -8.13 -9.93
N THR A 10 -0.67 -9.29 -10.56
CA THR A 10 -1.79 -10.11 -11.01
C THR A 10 -1.38 -11.58 -10.98
N GLU A 11 -2.34 -12.45 -11.28
CA GLU A 11 -2.21 -13.87 -11.61
C GLU A 11 -1.41 -14.69 -10.59
N GLY A 12 -1.77 -14.59 -9.31
CA GLY A 12 -1.30 -15.53 -8.30
C GLY A 12 0.08 -15.24 -7.71
N TRP A 13 0.55 -13.99 -7.78
CA TRP A 13 1.84 -13.63 -7.17
C TRP A 13 1.85 -13.85 -5.65
N ASN A 14 2.81 -14.65 -5.17
CA ASN A 14 3.02 -15.01 -3.76
C ASN A 14 4.46 -14.66 -3.34
N GLY A 15 4.87 -13.42 -3.57
CA GLY A 15 6.21 -12.94 -3.26
C GLY A 15 6.32 -12.20 -1.92
N LYS A 16 7.53 -11.76 -1.62
CA LYS A 16 7.82 -10.87 -0.50
C LYS A 16 8.54 -9.63 -0.99
N ALA A 17 8.28 -8.49 -0.35
CA ALA A 17 9.00 -7.26 -0.64
C ALA A 17 9.12 -6.38 0.62
N GLN A 18 10.24 -5.67 0.76
CA GLN A 18 10.48 -4.73 1.85
C GLN A 18 11.13 -3.44 1.35
N PHE A 19 10.81 -2.30 1.98
CA PHE A 19 11.35 -0.97 1.65
C PHE A 19 10.93 -0.48 0.25
N LEU A 20 9.63 -0.56 -0.05
CA LEU A 20 9.07 -0.08 -1.31
C LEU A 20 8.84 1.42 -1.27
N VAL A 21 9.25 2.13 -2.32
CA VAL A 21 9.02 3.56 -2.48
C VAL A 21 8.35 3.81 -3.81
N ALA A 22 7.25 4.57 -3.80
CA ALA A 22 6.67 5.16 -5.00
C ALA A 22 6.34 6.63 -4.76
N TYR A 23 6.68 7.45 -5.75
CA TYR A 23 6.25 8.84 -5.85
C TYR A 23 5.71 9.10 -7.25
N GLN A 24 4.53 9.70 -7.33
CA GLN A 24 3.94 10.18 -8.57
C GLN A 24 3.98 11.71 -8.63
N GLU A 25 4.56 12.22 -9.70
CA GLU A 25 4.63 13.65 -9.97
C GLU A 25 3.29 14.18 -10.52
N ASN A 26 3.07 15.50 -10.34
CA ASN A 26 1.84 16.14 -10.78
C ASN A 26 1.66 16.07 -12.31
N ALA A 27 0.42 15.81 -12.74
CA ALA A 27 0.07 15.70 -14.15
C ALA A 27 0.38 16.96 -14.96
N GLU A 28 0.32 18.15 -14.34
CA GLU A 28 0.69 19.42 -14.98
C GLU A 28 2.17 19.44 -15.39
N THR A 29 3.05 18.84 -14.58
CA THR A 29 4.48 18.74 -14.89
C THR A 29 4.75 17.63 -15.91
N LEU A 30 4.05 16.49 -15.79
CA LEU A 30 4.26 15.33 -16.66
C LEU A 30 3.61 15.47 -18.05
N GLY A 31 2.55 16.25 -18.16
CA GLY A 31 1.71 16.35 -19.35
C GLY A 31 0.67 15.23 -19.49
N TYR A 32 0.56 14.34 -18.50
CA TYR A 32 -0.43 13.27 -18.41
C TYR A 32 -0.63 12.84 -16.96
N ASP A 33 -1.75 12.17 -16.67
CA ASP A 33 -2.06 11.67 -15.33
C ASP A 33 -1.43 10.30 -15.07
N CYS A 34 -1.21 10.00 -13.79
CA CYS A 34 -0.76 8.68 -13.32
C CYS A 34 -1.93 7.92 -12.71
N ASP A 35 -1.96 6.59 -12.79
CA ASP A 35 -3.08 5.80 -12.26
C ASP A 35 -2.93 5.54 -10.75
N CYS A 36 -2.87 4.28 -10.31
CA CYS A 36 -2.71 3.92 -8.90
C CYS A 36 -1.23 4.00 -8.47
N LEU A 37 -0.98 4.05 -7.16
CA LEU A 37 0.35 3.76 -6.63
C LEU A 37 0.58 2.24 -6.65
N MET A 38 -0.44 1.47 -6.27
CA MET A 38 -0.47 0.02 -6.43
C MET A 38 -1.81 -0.43 -6.99
N GLU A 39 -1.81 -1.21 -8.07
CA GLU A 39 -2.96 -1.97 -8.54
C GLU A 39 -2.73 -3.46 -8.32
N CYS A 40 -3.72 -4.13 -7.73
CA CYS A 40 -3.49 -5.41 -7.06
C CYS A 40 -4.62 -6.38 -7.34
N ASP A 41 -4.34 -7.38 -8.18
CA ASP A 41 -5.28 -8.39 -8.64
C ASP A 41 -4.87 -9.81 -8.24
N ASN A 42 -5.87 -10.70 -8.11
CA ASN A 42 -5.64 -12.11 -8.37
C ASN A 42 -5.85 -12.40 -9.88
N ASN A 43 -7.06 -12.72 -10.32
CA ASN A 43 -7.32 -12.90 -11.75
C ASN A 43 -8.60 -12.17 -12.13
N GLY A 44 -8.53 -11.23 -13.07
CA GLY A 44 -9.64 -10.35 -13.43
C GLY A 44 -10.93 -11.01 -13.94
N ASN A 45 -10.88 -12.29 -14.35
CA ASN A 45 -12.04 -13.05 -14.83
C ASN A 45 -12.54 -14.10 -13.83
N ASN A 46 -11.66 -14.57 -12.94
CA ASN A 46 -11.96 -15.56 -11.92
C ASN A 46 -11.22 -15.17 -10.62
N PHE A 47 -11.88 -14.41 -9.77
CA PHE A 47 -11.28 -13.86 -8.54
C PHE A 47 -10.76 -14.94 -7.58
N GLY A 48 -11.30 -16.17 -7.64
CA GLY A 48 -10.84 -17.33 -6.88
C GLY A 48 -9.86 -18.24 -7.61
N ALA A 49 -9.27 -17.81 -8.74
CA ALA A 49 -8.29 -18.61 -9.47
C ALA A 49 -7.10 -18.97 -8.58
N THR A 50 -6.64 -20.22 -8.68
CA THR A 50 -5.48 -20.71 -7.92
C THR A 50 -4.22 -20.79 -8.80
N PRO A 51 -3.03 -20.50 -8.26
CA PRO A 51 -2.80 -19.95 -6.91
C PRO A 51 -3.38 -18.53 -6.78
N VAL A 52 -3.92 -18.20 -5.60
CA VAL A 52 -4.45 -16.86 -5.31
C VAL A 52 -3.26 -15.94 -5.04
N ALA A 53 -3.27 -14.71 -5.55
CA ALA A 53 -2.24 -13.72 -5.23
C ALA A 53 -2.29 -13.40 -3.73
N HIS A 54 -1.18 -13.58 -3.02
CA HIS A 54 -1.04 -13.35 -1.59
C HIS A 54 0.40 -12.93 -1.26
N PRO A 55 0.84 -11.72 -1.66
CA PRO A 55 2.15 -11.24 -1.29
C PRO A 55 2.22 -10.77 0.15
N VAL A 56 3.44 -10.79 0.72
CA VAL A 56 3.76 -10.19 2.01
C VAL A 56 4.68 -8.98 1.79
N ILE A 57 4.17 -7.78 2.04
CA ILE A 57 4.87 -6.51 1.84
C ILE A 57 5.06 -5.82 3.18
N ALA A 58 6.27 -5.34 3.45
CA ALA A 58 6.58 -4.59 4.65
C ALA A 58 7.31 -3.28 4.32
N ASN A 59 7.11 -2.24 5.12
CA ASN A 59 7.83 -0.96 4.99
C ASN A 59 7.66 -0.35 3.60
N ALA A 60 6.48 0.20 3.32
CA ALA A 60 6.18 0.88 2.05
C ALA A 60 5.89 2.37 2.28
N THR A 61 6.48 3.26 1.47
CA THR A 61 6.10 4.68 1.40
C THR A 61 5.58 4.99 0.01
N LEU A 62 4.28 5.29 -0.10
CA LEU A 62 3.57 5.51 -1.37
C LEU A 62 2.95 6.90 -1.37
N VAL A 63 3.43 7.76 -2.27
CA VAL A 63 3.08 9.18 -2.32
C VAL A 63 2.54 9.54 -3.70
N GLY A 64 1.24 9.84 -3.76
CA GLY A 64 0.56 10.22 -4.98
C GLY A 64 0.72 11.69 -5.38
N ASN A 65 0.20 12.00 -6.56
CA ASN A 65 0.31 13.29 -7.23
C ASN A 65 -0.77 14.33 -6.84
N GLY A 66 -1.61 14.02 -5.85
CA GLY A 66 -2.78 14.82 -5.44
C GLY A 66 -4.05 14.53 -6.24
N GLY A 67 -4.02 13.60 -7.20
CA GLY A 67 -5.18 13.24 -8.03
C GLY A 67 -6.27 12.50 -7.26
N SER A 68 -7.49 12.46 -7.81
CA SER A 68 -8.69 11.84 -7.18
C SER A 68 -8.76 10.31 -7.29
N LYS A 69 -7.80 9.71 -8.00
CA LYS A 69 -7.70 8.26 -8.21
C LYS A 69 -7.24 7.51 -6.97
N GLN A 70 -7.10 6.20 -7.09
CA GLN A 70 -6.69 5.29 -6.04
C GLN A 70 -5.20 5.42 -5.71
N GLY A 71 -4.85 5.25 -4.44
CA GLY A 71 -3.49 5.02 -3.97
C GLY A 71 -3.16 3.53 -4.10
N VAL A 72 -3.54 2.74 -3.12
CA VAL A 72 -3.49 1.28 -3.18
C VAL A 72 -4.88 0.75 -3.51
N ARG A 73 -4.99 -0.07 -4.55
CA ARG A 73 -6.24 -0.63 -5.05
C ARG A 73 -6.22 -2.15 -4.97
N LEU A 74 -6.81 -2.70 -3.91
CA LEU A 74 -6.93 -4.15 -3.72
C LEU A 74 -8.22 -4.66 -4.35
N ARG A 75 -8.11 -5.43 -5.44
CA ARG A 75 -9.26 -5.87 -6.23
C ARG A 75 -9.11 -7.29 -6.76
N ALA A 76 -10.14 -7.73 -7.48
CA ALA A 76 -10.21 -9.00 -8.21
C ALA A 76 -9.78 -10.25 -7.40
N GLY A 77 -10.16 -10.34 -6.13
CA GLY A 77 -9.86 -11.49 -5.27
C GLY A 77 -8.42 -11.58 -4.76
N THR A 78 -7.59 -10.54 -4.92
CA THR A 78 -6.27 -10.52 -4.30
C THR A 78 -6.38 -10.68 -2.79
N GLN A 79 -5.48 -11.48 -2.23
CA GLN A 79 -5.11 -11.50 -0.82
C GLN A 79 -3.81 -10.71 -0.65
N VAL A 80 -3.51 -10.22 0.55
CA VAL A 80 -2.26 -9.49 0.83
C VAL A 80 -2.00 -9.43 2.32
N GLU A 81 -0.73 -9.47 2.71
CA GLU A 81 -0.28 -9.02 4.03
C GLU A 81 0.57 -7.76 3.86
N LEU A 82 0.01 -6.60 4.19
CA LEU A 82 0.70 -5.31 4.13
C LEU A 82 0.98 -4.80 5.55
N TYR A 83 2.26 -4.58 5.81
CA TYR A 83 2.78 -4.13 7.08
C TYR A 83 3.55 -2.81 6.95
N ASN A 84 3.48 -1.97 7.98
CA ASN A 84 4.37 -0.80 8.13
C ASN A 84 4.31 0.16 6.93
N ALA A 85 3.12 0.54 6.48
CA ALA A 85 2.96 1.33 5.25
C ALA A 85 2.47 2.77 5.51
N ILE A 86 2.96 3.70 4.69
CA ILE A 86 2.46 5.07 4.56
C ILE A 86 1.86 5.23 3.17
N ILE A 87 0.58 5.58 3.08
CA ILE A 87 -0.12 5.79 1.80
C ILE A 87 -0.78 7.16 1.80
N THR A 88 -0.31 8.06 0.94
CA THR A 88 -0.76 9.46 0.91
C THR A 88 -0.78 10.02 -0.51
N GLY A 89 -1.32 11.23 -0.68
CA GLY A 89 -1.25 11.97 -1.94
C GLY A 89 -2.21 11.48 -3.04
N LYS A 90 -3.20 10.65 -2.70
CA LYS A 90 -4.32 10.29 -3.59
C LYS A 90 -5.64 10.53 -2.89
N GLY A 91 -6.66 10.93 -3.64
CA GLY A 91 -8.01 11.19 -3.12
C GLY A 91 -8.72 9.93 -2.59
N GLN A 92 -8.24 8.75 -2.97
CA GLN A 92 -8.68 7.47 -2.41
C GLN A 92 -7.45 6.66 -2.01
N PRO A 93 -6.85 6.90 -0.83
CA PRO A 93 -5.52 6.37 -0.51
C PRO A 93 -5.50 4.85 -0.45
N LEU A 94 -6.60 4.20 -0.05
CA LEU A 94 -6.73 2.75 -0.04
C LEU A 94 -8.16 2.35 -0.42
N THR A 95 -8.30 1.51 -1.43
CA THR A 95 -9.59 0.92 -1.85
C THR A 95 -9.57 -0.59 -1.81
N VAL A 96 -10.70 -1.18 -1.45
CA VAL A 96 -10.97 -2.62 -1.46
C VAL A 96 -12.27 -2.85 -2.24
N GLU A 97 -12.24 -3.72 -3.27
CA GLU A 97 -13.26 -3.65 -4.33
C GLU A 97 -14.07 -4.93 -4.62
N THR A 98 -13.67 -6.10 -4.12
CA THR A 98 -14.38 -7.36 -4.42
C THR A 98 -14.73 -8.13 -3.15
N VAL A 99 -15.81 -8.92 -3.23
CA VAL A 99 -16.30 -9.72 -2.10
C VAL A 99 -15.20 -10.65 -1.58
N GLU A 100 -14.44 -11.27 -2.47
CA GLU A 100 -13.31 -12.14 -2.13
C GLU A 100 -12.20 -11.39 -1.40
N THR A 101 -11.74 -10.24 -1.93
CA THR A 101 -10.71 -9.42 -1.30
C THR A 101 -11.14 -8.90 0.08
N GLU A 102 -12.37 -8.39 0.20
CA GLU A 102 -12.85 -7.84 1.47
C GLU A 102 -13.11 -8.94 2.51
N ASN A 103 -13.61 -10.11 2.10
CA ASN A 103 -13.74 -11.24 3.02
C ASN A 103 -12.39 -11.73 3.52
N ALA A 104 -11.36 -11.79 2.67
CA ALA A 104 -10.01 -12.16 3.09
C ALA A 104 -9.45 -11.20 4.16
N LEU A 105 -9.76 -9.90 4.08
CA LEU A 105 -9.39 -8.95 5.12
C LEU A 105 -10.22 -9.14 6.40
N LYS A 106 -11.52 -9.37 6.26
CA LYS A 106 -12.46 -9.53 7.38
C LYS A 106 -12.24 -10.82 8.17
N ASP A 107 -11.92 -11.91 7.51
CA ASP A 107 -11.63 -13.21 8.14
C ASP A 107 -10.17 -13.33 8.62
N GLY A 108 -9.32 -12.39 8.21
CA GLY A 108 -7.93 -12.30 8.62
C GLY A 108 -6.97 -13.14 7.79
N THR A 109 -7.38 -13.67 6.63
CA THR A 109 -6.48 -14.25 5.63
C THR A 109 -5.49 -13.20 5.11
N SER A 110 -6.01 -12.02 4.75
CA SER A 110 -5.23 -10.82 4.46
C SER A 110 -5.00 -10.00 5.73
N LYS A 111 -3.92 -9.23 5.74
CA LYS A 111 -3.53 -8.37 6.87
C LYS A 111 -3.22 -6.96 6.41
N LEU A 112 -3.77 -5.99 7.13
CA LEU A 112 -3.36 -4.58 7.09
C LEU A 112 -3.03 -4.19 8.54
N GLU A 113 -1.76 -4.08 8.87
CA GLU A 113 -1.32 -3.71 10.23
C GLU A 113 -0.20 -2.66 10.15
N TYR A 114 -0.25 -1.67 11.03
CA TYR A 114 0.66 -0.53 11.01
C TYR A 114 0.64 0.21 9.67
N VAL A 115 -0.56 0.40 9.10
CA VAL A 115 -0.79 1.13 7.85
C VAL A 115 -1.45 2.48 8.16
N VAL A 116 -0.82 3.57 7.74
CA VAL A 116 -1.41 4.91 7.84
C VAL A 116 -1.82 5.43 6.46
N ILE A 117 -3.03 5.97 6.38
CA ILE A 117 -3.61 6.48 5.13
C ILE A 117 -4.12 7.92 5.29
N SER A 118 -3.99 8.73 4.24
CA SER A 118 -4.25 10.18 4.29
C SER A 118 -5.73 10.58 4.35
N ASP A 119 -6.65 9.65 4.13
CA ASP A 119 -8.10 9.82 4.13
C ASP A 119 -8.76 8.50 4.55
N LEU A 120 -10.07 8.36 4.43
CA LEU A 120 -10.79 7.14 4.75
C LEU A 120 -10.50 6.02 3.73
N LEU A 121 -10.49 4.77 4.21
CA LEU A 121 -10.51 3.60 3.35
C LEU A 121 -11.86 3.53 2.61
N ASN A 122 -11.83 3.27 1.31
CA ASN A 122 -13.02 3.06 0.51
C ASN A 122 -13.29 1.55 0.31
N SER A 123 -14.41 1.07 0.85
CA SER A 123 -14.86 -0.31 0.70
C SER A 123 -16.07 -0.36 -0.22
N LYS A 124 -15.91 -1.04 -1.35
CA LYS A 124 -16.93 -1.09 -2.39
C LYS A 124 -18.09 -2.01 -2.01
N GLU A 125 -17.79 -3.16 -1.42
CA GLU A 125 -18.80 -4.16 -1.05
C GLU A 125 -19.32 -3.97 0.39
N ASN A 126 -18.75 -3.03 1.14
CA ASN A 126 -19.08 -2.70 2.53
C ASN A 126 -18.91 -3.88 3.52
N ILE A 127 -18.03 -4.83 3.21
CA ILE A 127 -17.68 -5.98 4.05
C ILE A 127 -16.51 -5.62 4.97
N TYR A 128 -15.44 -5.00 4.44
CA TYR A 128 -14.28 -4.52 5.19
C TYR A 128 -14.27 -2.99 5.25
N THR A 129 -15.05 -2.43 6.19
CA THR A 129 -15.28 -0.98 6.29
C THR A 129 -14.07 -0.22 6.85
N ASN A 130 -14.09 1.10 6.68
CA ASN A 130 -13.12 2.00 7.32
C ASN A 130 -13.02 1.79 8.84
N ASP A 131 -14.14 1.54 9.52
CA ASP A 131 -14.13 1.30 10.97
C ASP A 131 -13.36 0.02 11.34
N LEU A 132 -13.46 -1.03 10.51
CA LEU A 132 -12.69 -2.26 10.70
C LEU A 132 -11.20 -2.03 10.45
N PHE A 133 -10.85 -1.24 9.43
CA PHE A 133 -9.47 -0.85 9.17
C PHE A 133 -8.87 -0.02 10.32
N ALA A 134 -9.60 1.00 10.78
CA ALA A 134 -9.18 1.89 11.87
C ALA A 134 -9.06 1.17 13.23
N ALA A 135 -9.82 0.09 13.43
CA ALA A 135 -9.68 -0.79 14.60
C ALA A 135 -8.49 -1.77 14.49
N GLY A 136 -7.85 -1.86 13.31
CA GLY A 136 -6.68 -2.71 13.09
C GLY A 136 -5.45 -2.25 13.86
N ASN A 137 -4.53 -3.17 14.14
CA ASN A 137 -3.36 -2.88 14.96
C ASN A 137 -2.46 -1.83 14.30
N GLY A 138 -2.26 -0.69 14.96
CA GLY A 138 -1.37 0.37 14.49
C GLY A 138 -1.83 1.11 13.23
N ASN A 139 -3.06 0.87 12.75
CA ASN A 139 -3.61 1.56 11.59
C ASN A 139 -4.12 2.96 11.96
N ALA A 140 -4.06 3.89 11.01
CA ALA A 140 -4.69 5.20 11.16
C ALA A 140 -5.22 5.71 9.83
N THR A 141 -6.34 6.43 9.89
CA THR A 141 -7.00 7.09 8.75
C THR A 141 -6.90 8.59 8.92
N GLN A 142 -7.05 9.36 7.83
CA GLN A 142 -6.94 10.82 7.86
C GLN A 142 -5.61 11.28 8.49
N HIS A 143 -4.55 10.50 8.27
CA HIS A 143 -3.23 10.73 8.83
C HIS A 143 -2.40 11.64 7.93
N THR A 144 -1.84 12.71 8.49
CA THR A 144 -0.88 13.56 7.78
C THR A 144 0.53 13.01 8.00
N ALA A 145 1.09 12.36 6.97
CA ALA A 145 2.44 11.81 7.04
C ALA A 145 3.52 12.90 7.09
N ASN A 146 4.51 12.74 7.97
CA ASN A 146 5.64 13.66 8.09
C ASN A 146 6.77 13.24 7.13
N LEU A 147 6.67 13.64 5.87
CA LEU A 147 7.64 13.32 4.82
C LEU A 147 8.37 14.59 4.35
N SER A 148 9.69 14.49 4.16
CA SER A 148 10.55 15.44 3.46
C SER A 148 10.98 14.85 2.12
N ASP A 149 11.54 15.69 1.21
CA ASP A 149 12.05 15.24 -0.09
C ASP A 149 11.10 14.26 -0.80
N LEU A 150 9.81 14.62 -0.79
CA LEU A 150 8.67 13.89 -1.37
C LEU A 150 8.27 12.61 -0.62
N TYR A 151 9.20 11.76 -0.21
CA TYR A 151 8.91 10.43 0.35
C TYR A 151 9.86 9.99 1.49
N VAL A 152 10.80 10.84 1.90
CA VAL A 152 11.77 10.55 2.96
C VAL A 152 11.13 10.83 4.31
N GLY A 153 11.08 9.81 5.17
CA GLY A 153 10.46 9.90 6.50
C GLY A 153 9.72 8.61 6.86
N THR A 154 9.53 8.44 8.16
CA THR A 154 8.85 7.27 8.75
C THR A 154 7.94 7.71 9.88
N GLU A 155 6.94 6.89 10.19
CA GLU A 155 6.06 7.10 11.34
C GLU A 155 6.38 6.10 12.45
N GLU A 156 6.23 6.54 13.70
CA GLU A 156 6.51 5.68 14.87
C GLU A 156 5.61 4.44 14.92
N GLY A 157 6.18 3.34 15.41
CA GLY A 157 5.52 2.05 15.59
C GLY A 157 5.50 1.22 14.32
N GLY A 158 5.72 -0.08 14.44
CA GLY A 158 5.74 -1.02 13.34
C GLY A 158 5.79 -2.44 13.85
N LYS A 159 5.49 -3.39 12.97
CA LYS A 159 5.62 -4.82 13.20
C LYS A 159 6.99 -5.29 12.76
N ASP A 160 7.71 -5.91 13.67
CA ASP A 160 8.93 -6.65 13.35
C ASP A 160 8.55 -8.00 12.72
N LEU A 161 9.00 -8.21 11.47
CA LEU A 161 8.78 -9.45 10.71
C LEU A 161 10.06 -10.28 10.56
N SER A 162 11.16 -9.89 11.22
CA SER A 162 12.48 -10.53 11.08
C SER A 162 12.58 -11.95 11.62
N THR A 163 11.50 -12.49 12.19
CA THR A 163 11.36 -13.94 12.39
C THR A 163 11.47 -14.71 11.08
N ASP A 164 11.13 -14.07 9.96
CA ASP A 164 11.42 -14.53 8.61
C ASP A 164 12.65 -13.81 8.07
N GLU A 165 13.69 -14.57 7.71
CA GLU A 165 15.02 -14.03 7.36
C GLU A 165 15.02 -13.11 6.13
N PHE A 166 13.94 -13.08 5.34
CA PHE A 166 13.79 -12.13 4.25
C PHE A 166 13.68 -10.68 4.75
N PHE A 167 13.04 -10.47 5.91
CA PHE A 167 12.74 -9.13 6.41
C PHE A 167 13.83 -8.66 7.39
N THR A 168 14.33 -7.45 7.12
CA THR A 168 15.10 -6.69 8.10
C THR A 168 14.19 -6.25 9.23
N ALA A 169 14.66 -6.35 10.47
CA ALA A 169 13.91 -5.92 11.64
C ALA A 169 13.62 -4.41 11.57
N THR A 170 12.36 -4.03 11.74
CA THR A 170 11.92 -2.63 11.78
C THR A 170 10.87 -2.44 12.87
N ASN A 171 10.72 -1.20 13.35
CA ASN A 171 9.73 -0.81 14.36
C ASN A 171 9.01 0.50 13.99
N TYR A 172 8.96 0.81 12.71
CA TYR A 172 8.40 2.03 12.13
C TYR A 172 7.60 1.72 10.86
N LYS A 173 6.76 2.66 10.43
CA LYS A 173 6.03 2.62 9.16
C LYS A 173 6.77 3.46 8.12
N GLY A 174 6.70 3.04 6.87
CA GLY A 174 7.41 3.67 5.76
C GLY A 174 8.71 2.95 5.42
N ALA A 175 9.30 3.35 4.29
CA ALA A 175 10.42 2.68 3.65
C ALA A 175 11.77 3.39 3.79
N VAL A 176 11.78 4.70 4.04
CA VAL A 176 12.99 5.53 3.99
C VAL A 176 13.10 6.35 5.25
N GLN A 177 14.01 5.99 6.15
CA GLN A 177 14.29 6.79 7.33
C GLN A 177 15.02 8.08 6.94
N ALA A 178 14.76 9.17 7.65
CA ALA A 178 15.38 10.46 7.36
C ALA A 178 16.90 10.47 7.62
N ASP A 179 17.37 9.66 8.58
CA ASP A 179 18.77 9.52 8.97
C ASP A 179 19.50 8.38 8.23
N ASP A 180 18.77 7.55 7.49
CA ASP A 180 19.31 6.45 6.66
C ASP A 180 18.59 6.40 5.30
N ASN A 181 18.75 7.48 4.53
CA ASN A 181 18.13 7.60 3.22
C ASN A 181 18.91 6.77 2.16
N TRP A 182 18.53 5.50 2.03
CA TRP A 182 19.11 4.60 1.02
C TRP A 182 18.76 4.97 -0.43
N THR A 183 17.80 5.86 -0.67
CA THR A 183 17.49 6.37 -2.03
C THR A 183 18.42 7.52 -2.45
N ALA A 184 19.27 8.02 -1.55
CA ALA A 184 20.19 9.11 -1.84
C ALA A 184 21.07 8.77 -3.06
N GLY A 185 21.00 9.61 -4.09
CA GLY A 185 21.74 9.43 -5.36
C GLY A 185 21.07 8.50 -6.37
N TRP A 186 19.91 7.92 -6.07
CA TRP A 186 19.15 7.07 -7.00
C TRP A 186 18.04 7.82 -7.73
N THR A 187 17.57 8.94 -7.17
CA THR A 187 16.57 9.81 -7.79
C THR A 187 17.20 11.16 -8.15
N LEU A 188 16.96 11.62 -9.38
CA LEU A 188 17.37 12.93 -9.91
C LEU A 188 16.43 14.03 -9.46
#